data_AF-A0AAD9QA30-F1
#
_entry.id   AF-A0AAD9QA30-F1
#
_cell.length_a   1.000
_cell.length_b   1.000
_cell.length_c   1.000
_cell.angle_alpha   90.00
_cell.angle_beta   90.00
_cell.angle_gamma   90.00
#
_symmetry.space_group_name_H-M   'P 1'
#
loop_
_entity.id
_entity.type
_entity.pdbx_description
1 polymer ?
#
loop_
_entity_poly.entity_id
_entity_poly.type
_entity_poly.pdbx_seq_one_letter_code
_entity_poly.pdbx_strand_id
1 'polypeptide(L)'
;MAIISSSRQHSSQEAAVVVQIVESLGFIINKGKSVLIPSQKIVFLGYVIDSVAWTVSLPEEKLNKLKEQTLSLSRKPQCSIHELAHVIGLIVSSFPATKPARLYYRDLEVCKLAALNSSDGDYNAIVYLSQLARDSLR
;
A
#
# COMPACT_ATOMS: atom_id res chain seq x y z
N MET A 1 2.49 13.57 -10.90
CA MET A 1 1.10 14.02 -10.63
C MET A 1 0.15 13.16 -11.46
N ALA A 2 -1.05 12.87 -10.96
CA ALA A 2 -2.11 12.21 -11.73
C ALA A 2 -3.20 13.22 -12.10
N ILE A 3 -3.74 13.14 -13.31
CA ILE A 3 -4.79 14.02 -13.84
C ILE A 3 -5.96 13.11 -14.20
N ILE A 4 -7.14 13.38 -13.64
CA ILE A 4 -8.34 12.57 -13.82
C ILE A 4 -9.45 13.51 -14.28
N SER A 5 -10.03 13.21 -15.44
CA SER A 5 -11.00 14.09 -16.11
C SER A 5 -12.12 13.24 -16.71
N SER A 6 -13.27 13.87 -16.99
CA SER A 6 -14.47 13.17 -17.48
C SER A 6 -14.36 12.63 -18.90
N SER A 7 -13.42 13.12 -19.71
CA SER A 7 -13.22 12.68 -21.10
C SER A 7 -11.74 12.57 -21.45
N ARG A 8 -11.43 11.73 -22.45
CA ARG A 8 -10.08 11.60 -23.01
C ARG A 8 -9.55 12.95 -23.52
N GLN A 9 -10.41 13.75 -24.16
CA GLN A 9 -10.03 15.05 -24.70
C GLN A 9 -9.66 16.04 -23.59
N HIS A 10 -10.48 16.13 -22.54
CA HIS A 10 -10.20 17.00 -21.39
C HIS A 10 -8.92 16.58 -20.67
N SER A 11 -8.76 15.27 -20.43
CA SER A 11 -7.55 14.74 -19.76
C SER A 11 -6.27 15.04 -20.55
N SER A 12 -6.29 14.91 -21.87
CA SER A 12 -5.15 15.30 -22.72
C SER A 12 -4.85 16.80 -22.65
N GLN A 13 -5.88 17.64 -22.67
CA GLN A 13 -5.71 19.09 -22.65
C GLN A 13 -5.21 19.59 -21.29
N GLU A 14 -5.79 19.10 -20.20
CA GLU A 14 -5.34 19.39 -18.83
C GLU A 14 -3.91 18.88 -18.61
N ALA A 15 -3.55 17.70 -19.13
CA ALA A 15 -2.19 17.20 -19.10
C ALA A 15 -1.21 18.11 -19.85
N ALA A 16 -1.57 18.62 -21.03
CA ALA A 16 -0.74 19.55 -21.77
C ALA A 16 -0.52 20.87 -21.01
N VAL A 17 -1.58 21.44 -20.41
CA VAL A 17 -1.49 22.66 -19.60
C VAL A 17 -0.60 22.45 -18.38
N VAL A 18 -0.79 21.35 -17.66
CA VAL A 18 0.05 20.98 -16.52
C VAL A 18 1.52 20.86 -16.93
N VAL A 19 1.79 20.16 -18.03
CA VAL A 19 3.14 19.98 -18.56
C VAL A 19 3.80 21.33 -18.82
N GLN A 20 3.09 22.24 -19.49
CA GLN A 20 3.57 23.59 -19.79
C GLN A 20 3.87 24.40 -18.53
N ILE A 21 2.98 24.36 -17.53
CA ILE A 21 3.18 25.09 -16.26
C ILE A 21 4.38 24.53 -15.51
N VAL A 22 4.48 23.21 -15.40
CA VAL A 22 5.56 22.57 -14.65
C VAL A 22 6.92 22.84 -15.34
N GLU A 23 6.97 22.79 -16.66
CA GLU A 23 8.17 23.14 -17.43
C GLU A 23 8.51 24.64 -17.32
N SER A 24 7.52 25.55 -17.33
CA SER A 24 7.76 27.00 -17.17
C SER A 24 8.26 27.38 -15.78
N LEU A 25 7.94 26.58 -14.76
CA LEU A 25 8.48 26.71 -13.40
C LEU A 25 9.90 26.13 -13.27
N GLY A 26 10.51 25.62 -14.35
CA GLY A 26 11.87 25.11 -14.37
C GLY A 26 12.01 23.61 -14.03
N PHE A 27 10.92 22.87 -13.91
CA PHE A 27 10.99 21.42 -13.71
C PHE A 27 11.21 20.68 -15.04
N ILE A 28 12.03 19.63 -15.01
CA ILE A 28 12.28 18.77 -16.17
C ILE A 28 11.39 17.53 -16.09
N ILE A 29 10.49 17.36 -17.05
CA ILE A 29 9.57 16.23 -17.09
C ILE A 29 10.25 15.01 -17.71
N ASN A 30 10.30 13.91 -16.95
CA ASN A 30 10.73 12.63 -17.48
C ASN A 30 9.62 12.00 -18.34
N LYS A 31 9.67 12.22 -19.65
CA LYS A 31 8.67 11.69 -20.60
C LYS A 31 8.63 10.16 -20.64
N GLY A 32 9.76 9.48 -20.42
CA GLY A 32 9.84 8.01 -20.41
C GLY A 32 9.15 7.35 -19.20
N LYS A 33 9.13 8.04 -18.05
CA LYS A 33 8.40 7.59 -16.84
C LYS A 33 6.97 8.14 -16.75
N SER A 34 6.61 9.09 -17.61
CA SER A 34 5.30 9.74 -17.60
C SER A 34 4.32 9.02 -18.52
N VAL A 35 3.07 8.90 -18.08
CA VAL A 35 1.96 8.43 -18.92
C VAL A 35 1.19 9.66 -19.41
N LEU A 36 1.46 10.09 -20.64
CA LEU A 36 0.88 11.31 -21.22
C LEU A 36 -0.31 11.05 -22.15
N ILE A 37 -0.56 9.79 -22.49
CA ILE A 37 -1.76 9.39 -23.22
C ILE A 37 -2.80 8.98 -22.16
N PRO A 38 -4.02 9.57 -22.15
CA PRO A 38 -5.02 9.21 -21.17
C PRO A 38 -5.34 7.72 -21.22
N SER A 39 -5.40 7.11 -20.04
CA SER A 39 -5.72 5.70 -19.83
C SER A 39 -6.80 5.58 -18.76
N GLN A 40 -7.64 4.55 -18.88
CA GLN A 40 -8.66 4.23 -17.87
C GLN A 40 -8.07 3.57 -16.61
N LYS A 41 -6.86 3.00 -16.73
CA LYS A 41 -6.14 2.37 -15.63
C LYS A 41 -4.71 2.89 -15.57
N ILE A 42 -4.28 3.36 -14.41
CA ILE A 42 -2.92 3.84 -14.19
C ILE A 42 -2.40 3.42 -12.82
N VAL A 43 -1.11 3.11 -12.74
CA VAL A 43 -0.43 2.95 -11.45
C VAL A 43 0.08 4.31 -10.98
N PHE A 44 -0.43 4.78 -9.85
CA PHE A 44 -0.01 6.03 -9.23
C PHE A 44 0.17 5.85 -7.71
N LEU A 45 1.30 6.32 -7.18
CA LEU A 45 1.70 6.12 -5.77
C LEU A 45 1.63 4.65 -5.32
N GLY A 46 1.85 3.73 -6.25
CA GLY A 46 1.81 2.29 -6.01
C GLY A 46 0.40 1.71 -5.80
N TYR A 47 -0.63 2.37 -6.32
CA TYR A 47 -2.01 1.86 -6.43
C TYR A 47 -2.47 1.90 -7.88
N VAL A 48 -3.36 0.99 -8.26
CA VAL A 48 -4.07 1.05 -9.53
C VAL A 48 -5.30 1.92 -9.34
N ILE A 49 -5.40 2.99 -10.11
CA ILE A 49 -6.59 3.84 -10.21
C ILE A 49 -7.34 3.38 -11.47
N ASP A 50 -8.59 2.97 -11.30
CA ASP A 50 -9.51 2.61 -12.39
C ASP A 50 -10.63 3.67 -12.46
N SER A 51 -10.61 4.49 -13.52
CA SER A 51 -11.59 5.56 -13.70
C SER A 51 -12.95 5.09 -14.24
N VAL A 52 -13.06 3.84 -14.71
CA VAL A 52 -14.35 3.26 -15.14
C VAL A 52 -15.08 2.68 -13.93
N ALA A 53 -14.40 1.84 -13.16
CA ALA A 53 -14.96 1.26 -11.94
C ALA A 53 -15.02 2.27 -10.78
N TRP A 54 -14.32 3.40 -10.93
CA TRP A 54 -14.06 4.39 -9.90
C TRP A 54 -13.46 3.79 -8.61
N THR A 55 -12.44 2.95 -8.79
CA THR A 55 -11.81 2.22 -7.68
C THR A 55 -10.32 2.53 -7.58
N VAL A 56 -9.81 2.38 -6.35
CA VAL A 56 -8.39 2.32 -6.05
C VAL A 56 -8.11 0.91 -5.55
N SER A 57 -7.20 0.20 -6.21
CA SER A 57 -6.84 -1.18 -5.88
C SER A 57 -5.32 -1.36 -5.77
N LEU A 58 -4.90 -2.48 -5.18
CA LEU A 58 -3.50 -2.84 -5.15
C LEU A 58 -3.07 -3.40 -6.51
N PRO A 59 -1.88 -3.03 -7.01
CA PRO A 59 -1.22 -3.77 -8.08
C PRO A 59 -1.05 -5.24 -7.66
N GLU A 60 -1.13 -6.15 -8.63
CA GLU A 60 -1.07 -7.60 -8.40
C GLU A 60 0.19 -8.02 -7.64
N GLU A 61 1.34 -7.43 -7.98
CA GLU A 61 2.62 -7.68 -7.29
C GLU A 61 2.55 -7.35 -5.79
N LYS A 62 1.98 -6.19 -5.43
CA LYS A 62 1.82 -5.79 -4.03
C LYS A 62 0.84 -6.71 -3.30
N LEU A 63 -0.24 -7.12 -3.97
CA LEU A 63 -1.22 -8.03 -3.40
C LEU A 63 -0.60 -9.41 -3.13
N ASN A 64 0.19 -9.92 -4.07
CA ASN A 64 0.88 -11.21 -3.92
C ASN A 64 1.91 -11.16 -2.80
N LYS A 65 2.73 -10.10 -2.74
CA LYS A 65 3.68 -9.89 -1.64
C LYS A 65 2.99 -9.82 -0.28
N LEU A 66 1.87 -9.11 -0.18
CA LEU A 66 1.09 -9.04 1.06
C LEU A 66 0.61 -10.45 1.45
N LYS A 67 -0.04 -11.17 0.55
CA LYS A 67 -0.52 -12.54 0.81
C LYS A 67 0.59 -13.48 1.25
N GLU A 68 1.72 -13.47 0.55
CA GLU A 68 2.87 -14.33 0.86
C GLU A 68 3.41 -14.06 2.27
N GLN A 69 3.61 -12.80 2.63
CA GLN A 69 4.15 -12.42 3.94
C GLN A 69 3.18 -12.75 5.08
N THR A 70 1.89 -12.49 4.89
CA THR A 70 0.85 -12.84 5.87
C THR A 70 0.72 -14.36 6.05
N LEU A 71 0.77 -15.13 4.97
CA LEU A 71 0.74 -16.61 5.01
C LEU A 71 2.01 -17.21 5.61
N SER A 72 3.17 -16.61 5.34
CA SER A 72 4.43 -17.01 5.95
C SER A 72 4.39 -16.82 7.47
N LEU A 73 3.89 -15.67 7.93
CA LEU A 73 3.75 -15.36 9.35
C LEU A 73 2.74 -16.28 10.05
N SER A 74 1.60 -16.60 9.41
CA SER A 74 0.54 -17.43 10.01
C SER A 74 0.96 -18.88 10.24
N ARG A 75 1.95 -19.38 9.50
CA ARG A 75 2.53 -20.72 9.66
C ARG A 75 3.54 -20.81 10.79
N LYS A 76 4.05 -19.67 11.29
CA LYS A 76 5.04 -19.66 12.37
C LYS A 76 4.34 -19.67 13.73
N PRO A 77 4.75 -20.53 14.68
CA PRO A 77 4.20 -20.51 16.03
C PRO A 77 4.60 -19.25 16.81
N GLN A 78 5.73 -18.65 16.45
CA GLN A 78 6.30 -17.43 17.00
C GLN A 78 7.11 -16.71 15.91
N CYS A 79 7.27 -15.41 16.04
CA CYS A 79 8.08 -14.59 15.11
C CYS A 79 8.83 -13.52 15.89
N SER A 80 9.78 -12.82 15.28
CA SER A 80 10.34 -11.63 15.92
C SER A 80 9.35 -10.46 15.84
N ILE A 81 9.47 -9.51 16.76
CA ILE A 81 8.71 -8.26 16.71
C ILE A 81 8.98 -7.51 15.40
N HIS A 82 10.22 -7.56 14.88
CA HIS A 82 10.59 -7.01 13.59
C HIS A 82 9.81 -7.65 12.43
N GLU A 83 9.69 -8.97 12.38
CA GLU A 83 8.90 -9.67 11.36
C GLU A 83 7.41 -9.28 11.43
N LEU A 84 6.86 -9.22 12.64
CA LEU A 84 5.48 -8.78 12.85
C LEU A 84 5.27 -7.33 12.41
N ALA A 85 6.19 -6.43 12.77
CA ALA A 85 6.15 -5.02 12.38
C ALA A 85 6.23 -4.85 10.85
N HIS A 86 7.05 -5.67 10.17
CA HIS A 86 7.14 -5.68 8.71
C HIS A 86 5.79 -6.00 8.08
N VAL A 87 5.14 -7.08 8.52
CA VAL A 87 3.81 -7.49 8.01
C VAL A 87 2.75 -6.44 8.29
N ILE A 88 2.73 -5.87 9.51
CA ILE A 88 1.82 -4.76 9.86
C ILE A 88 2.04 -3.57 8.91
N GLY A 89 3.29 -3.20 8.63
CA GLY A 89 3.62 -2.14 7.67
C GLY A 89 3.07 -2.40 6.27
N LEU A 90 3.14 -3.66 5.79
CA LEU A 90 2.56 -4.06 4.52
C LEU A 90 1.02 -3.93 4.53
N ILE A 91 0.36 -4.38 5.60
CA ILE A 91 -1.10 -4.25 5.76
C ILE A 91 -1.51 -2.78 5.78
N VAL A 92 -0.82 -1.93 6.56
CA VAL A 92 -1.08 -0.49 6.65
C VAL A 92 -0.90 0.18 5.28
N SER A 93 0.10 -0.22 4.51
CA SER A 93 0.30 0.29 3.15
C SER A 93 -0.85 -0.06 2.18
N SER A 94 -1.68 -1.05 2.51
CA SER A 94 -2.84 -1.41 1.68
C SER A 94 -4.10 -0.58 1.94
N PHE A 95 -4.14 0.19 3.03
CA PHE A 95 -5.33 0.91 3.50
C PHE A 95 -6.07 1.79 2.48
N PRO A 96 -5.40 2.47 1.53
CA PRO A 96 -6.09 3.23 0.49
C PRO A 96 -6.90 2.33 -0.48
N ALA A 97 -6.48 1.08 -0.65
CA ALA A 97 -7.10 0.12 -1.56
C ALA A 97 -8.00 -0.91 -0.86
N THR A 98 -7.83 -1.13 0.45
CA THR A 98 -8.51 -2.20 1.19
C THR A 98 -9.13 -1.68 2.50
N LYS A 99 -10.43 -1.36 2.48
CA LYS A 99 -11.14 -0.93 3.71
C LYS A 99 -11.05 -1.98 4.84
N PRO A 100 -11.19 -3.29 4.59
CA PRO A 100 -11.13 -4.31 5.64
C PRO A 100 -9.76 -4.44 6.32
N ALA A 101 -8.66 -4.04 5.66
CA ALA A 101 -7.32 -4.16 6.24
C ALA A 101 -7.15 -3.42 7.58
N ARG A 102 -7.93 -2.36 7.81
CA ARG A 102 -7.97 -1.62 9.08
C ARG A 102 -8.57 -2.42 10.25
N LEU A 103 -9.31 -3.49 9.98
CA LEU A 103 -9.87 -4.36 11.01
C LEU A 103 -8.84 -5.42 11.42
N TYR A 104 -8.18 -6.04 10.43
CA TYR A 104 -7.29 -7.18 10.65
C TYR A 104 -5.92 -6.84 11.28
N TYR A 105 -5.48 -5.58 11.27
CA TYR A 105 -4.17 -5.23 11.83
C TYR A 105 -4.18 -4.93 13.34
N ARG A 106 -5.36 -4.71 13.96
CA ARG A 106 -5.45 -4.24 15.36
C ARG A 106 -4.89 -5.25 16.34
N ASP A 107 -5.28 -6.51 16.22
CA ASP A 107 -4.82 -7.57 17.12
C ASP A 107 -3.33 -7.85 16.95
N LEU A 108 -2.81 -7.72 15.72
CA LEU A 108 -1.38 -7.80 15.43
C LEU A 108 -0.60 -6.67 16.13
N GLU A 109 -1.11 -5.44 16.06
CA GLU A 109 -0.51 -4.27 16.71
C GLU A 109 -0.51 -4.41 18.24
N VAL A 110 -1.59 -4.94 18.83
CA VAL A 110 -1.68 -5.24 20.26
C VAL A 110 -0.60 -6.25 20.68
N CYS A 111 -0.46 -7.36 19.95
CA CYS A 111 0.60 -8.34 20.24
C CYS A 111 2.01 -7.72 20.12
N LYS A 112 2.24 -6.90 19.09
CA LYS A 112 3.52 -6.21 18.88
C LYS A 112 3.86 -5.27 20.05
N LEU A 113 2.91 -4.44 20.47
CA LEU A 113 3.10 -3.47 21.56
C LEU A 113 3.31 -4.17 22.92
N ALA A 114 2.54 -5.23 23.20
CA ALA A 114 2.72 -6.01 24.42
C ALA A 114 4.12 -6.66 24.48
N ALA A 115 4.59 -7.21 23.36
CA ALA A 115 5.92 -7.80 23.26
C ALA A 115 7.02 -6.74 23.42
N LEU A 116 6.90 -5.59 22.76
CA LEU A 116 7.86 -4.47 22.87
C LEU A 116 8.00 -3.94 24.30
N ASN A 117 6.87 -3.77 25.00
CA ASN A 117 6.88 -3.33 26.40
C ASN A 117 7.55 -4.36 27.32
N SER A 118 7.46 -5.65 26.98
CA SER A 118 8.06 -6.73 27.77
C SER A 118 9.53 -6.97 27.43
N SER A 119 10.00 -6.45 26.30
CA SER A 119 11.37 -6.63 25.79
C SER A 119 12.22 -5.36 25.84
N ASP A 120 11.81 -4.33 26.58
CA ASP A 120 12.49 -3.03 26.66
C ASP A 120 12.77 -2.41 25.27
N GLY A 121 11.83 -2.62 24.34
CA GLY A 121 11.93 -2.10 22.97
C GLY A 121 12.81 -2.91 22.01
N ASP A 122 13.31 -4.10 22.39
CA ASP A 122 14.09 -4.94 21.47
C ASP A 122 13.19 -5.57 20.39
N TYR A 123 13.38 -5.14 19.13
CA TYR A 123 12.67 -5.66 17.97
C TYR A 123 13.10 -7.08 17.55
N ASN A 124 14.22 -7.58 18.06
CA ASN A 124 14.66 -8.96 17.83
C ASN A 124 14.00 -9.95 18.79
N ALA A 125 13.34 -9.45 19.84
CA ALA A 125 12.60 -10.29 20.78
C ALA A 125 11.45 -11.02 20.09
N ILE A 126 11.05 -12.14 20.70
CA ILE A 126 10.01 -13.02 20.19
C ILE A 126 8.62 -12.53 20.61
N VAL A 127 7.67 -12.59 19.68
CA VAL A 127 6.24 -12.36 19.93
C VAL A 127 5.44 -13.64 19.67
N TYR A 128 4.54 -13.93 20.61
CA TYR A 128 3.54 -14.98 20.50
C TYR A 128 2.21 -14.36 20.09
N LEU A 129 1.71 -14.77 18.92
CA LEU A 129 0.44 -14.25 18.40
C LEU A 129 -0.74 -14.90 19.12
N SER A 130 -1.68 -14.05 19.58
CA SER A 130 -2.98 -14.48 20.08
C SER A 130 -3.80 -15.17 18.99
N GLN A 131 -4.83 -15.94 19.36
CA GLN A 131 -5.68 -16.60 18.38
C GLN A 131 -6.35 -15.61 17.43
N LEU A 132 -6.84 -14.46 17.94
CA LEU A 132 -7.43 -13.39 17.13
C LEU A 132 -6.44 -12.79 16.13
N ALA A 133 -5.19 -12.57 16.58
CA ALA A 133 -4.12 -12.07 15.71
C ALA A 133 -3.81 -13.09 14.59
N ARG A 134 -3.79 -14.39 14.90
CA ARG A 134 -3.60 -15.45 13.90
C ARG A 134 -4.76 -15.55 12.91
N ASP A 135 -5.99 -15.43 13.39
CA ASP A 135 -7.18 -15.48 12.54
C ASP A 135 -7.26 -14.25 11.61
N SER A 136 -6.69 -13.12 12.02
CA SER A 136 -6.55 -11.92 11.19
C SER A 136 -5.50 -12.03 10.07
N LEU A 137 -4.64 -13.06 10.11
CA LEU A 137 -3.63 -13.35 9.08
C LEU A 137 -4.14 -14.33 8.00
N ARG A 138 -5.39 -14.79 8.09
CA ARG A 138 -5.99 -15.77 7.17
C ARG A 138 -6.77 -15.12 6.03
#